data_AF-A0AAV5SZ42-F1
#
_entry.id   AF-A0AAV5SZ42-F1
#
_cell.length_a   1.000
_cell.length_b   1.000
_cell.length_c   1.000
_cell.angle_alpha   90.00
_cell.angle_beta   90.00
_cell.angle_gamma   90.00
#
_symmetry.space_group_name_H-M   'P 1'
#
loop_
_entity.id
_entity.type
_entity.pdbx_description
1 polymer ?
#
loop_
_entity_poly.entity_id
_entity_poly.type
_entity_poly.pdbx_seq_one_letter_code
_entity_poly.pdbx_strand_id
1 'polypeptide(L)'
;NALYLNQPTLHLARDYFAKPQFIDDLQKYAAYVRDILLAYADNINLKTNHKFCPNGKDMTDRDCAQQVAEWVVSFERSIAMSSWSEVELRNLQLY
;
A
#
# COMPACT_ATOMS: atom_id res chain seq x y z
N ASN A 1 -6.83 32.85 -9.34
CA ASN A 1 -6.42 31.62 -8.64
C ASN A 1 -7.17 30.43 -9.22
N ALA A 2 -6.50 29.28 -9.39
CA ALA A 2 -7.11 28.03 -9.81
C ALA A 2 -6.79 26.94 -8.79
N LEU A 3 -7.69 25.97 -8.63
CA LEU A 3 -7.50 24.78 -7.81
C LEU A 3 -6.99 23.64 -8.70
N TYR A 4 -5.87 23.03 -8.33
CA TYR A 4 -5.33 21.87 -9.02
C TYR A 4 -5.54 20.63 -8.15
N LEU A 5 -6.33 19.69 -8.67
CA LEU A 5 -6.49 18.35 -8.12
C LEU A 5 -5.64 17.41 -8.98
N ASN A 6 -4.75 16.63 -8.35
CA ASN A 6 -3.82 15.75 -9.04
C ASN A 6 -3.79 14.36 -8.38
N GLN A 7 -3.18 13.38 -9.04
CA GLN A 7 -2.97 12.05 -8.50
C GLN A 7 -2.19 12.10 -7.18
N PRO A 8 -2.52 11.24 -6.21
CA PRO A 8 -1.76 11.16 -4.96
C PRO A 8 -0.34 10.66 -5.23
N THR A 9 0.58 11.04 -4.35
CA THR A 9 1.93 10.46 -4.34
C THR A 9 1.87 9.07 -3.71
N LEU A 10 2.47 8.09 -4.38
CA LEU A 10 2.59 6.71 -3.90
C LEU A 10 3.84 6.53 -3.03
N HIS A 11 3.88 5.49 -2.20
CA HIS A 11 5.07 5.20 -1.39
C HIS A 11 6.28 4.79 -2.24
N LEU A 12 6.03 3.98 -3.27
CA LEU A 12 7.01 3.58 -4.28
C LEU A 12 6.67 4.18 -5.65
N ALA A 13 7.63 4.19 -6.56
CA ALA A 13 7.35 4.57 -7.94
C ALA A 13 6.31 3.62 -8.56
N ARG A 14 5.41 4.16 -9.41
CA ARG A 14 4.31 3.42 -10.05
C ARG A 14 4.73 2.06 -10.62
N ASP A 15 5.91 2.00 -11.22
CA ASP A 15 6.46 0.79 -11.85
C ASP A 15 6.61 -0.39 -10.89
N TYR A 16 6.86 -0.14 -9.59
CA TYR A 16 6.93 -1.18 -8.56
C TYR A 16 5.58 -1.88 -8.37
N PHE A 17 4.47 -1.17 -8.57
CA PHE A 17 3.12 -1.71 -8.46
C PHE A 17 2.61 -2.34 -9.77
N ALA A 18 3.14 -1.90 -10.91
CA ALA A 18 2.69 -2.31 -12.24
C ALA A 18 3.46 -3.51 -12.79
N LYS A 19 4.77 -3.62 -12.54
CA LYS A 19 5.63 -4.60 -13.21
C LYS A 19 5.90 -5.84 -12.33
N PRO A 20 5.79 -7.07 -12.86
CA PRO A 20 5.95 -8.30 -12.07
C PRO A 20 7.31 -8.50 -11.40
N GLN A 21 8.39 -7.93 -11.95
CA GLN A 21 9.73 -8.08 -11.39
C GLN A 21 9.93 -7.45 -10.00
N PHE A 22 8.98 -6.63 -9.52
CA PHE A 22 9.06 -5.96 -8.22
C PHE A 22 8.13 -6.58 -7.16
N ILE A 23 7.58 -7.77 -7.41
CA ILE A 23 6.69 -8.47 -6.46
C ILE A 23 7.36 -8.63 -5.08
N ASP A 24 8.64 -8.99 -5.04
CA ASP A 24 9.38 -9.16 -3.79
C ASP A 24 9.49 -7.85 -2.99
N ASP A 25 9.60 -6.71 -3.67
CA ASP A 25 9.66 -5.40 -3.03
C ASP A 25 8.29 -4.98 -2.50
N LEU A 26 7.20 -5.33 -3.20
CA LEU A 26 5.83 -5.13 -2.69
C LEU A 26 5.55 -6.00 -1.46
N GLN A 27 6.06 -7.23 -1.42
CA GLN A 27 5.92 -8.11 -0.25
C GLN A 27 6.70 -7.58 0.95
N LYS A 28 7.93 -7.07 0.73
CA LYS A 28 8.72 -6.39 1.78
C LYS A 28 7.99 -5.13 2.27
N TYR A 29 7.40 -4.35 1.36
CA TYR A 29 6.62 -3.17 1.73
C TYR A 29 5.41 -3.54 2.60
N ALA A 30 4.65 -4.59 2.23
CA ALA A 30 3.57 -5.09 3.07
C ALA A 30 4.06 -5.54 4.46
N ALA A 31 5.18 -6.25 4.53
CA ALA A 31 5.77 -6.66 5.81
C ALA A 31 6.17 -5.44 6.68
N TYR A 32 6.72 -4.39 6.06
CA TYR A 32 7.06 -3.14 6.74
C TYR A 32 5.82 -2.42 7.28
N VAL A 33 4.76 -2.32 6.48
CA VAL A 33 3.47 -1.74 6.91
C VAL A 33 2.89 -2.52 8.10
N ARG A 34 2.92 -3.85 8.05
CA ARG A 34 2.51 -4.69 9.20
C ARG A 34 3.29 -4.34 10.46
N ASP A 35 4.62 -4.24 10.36
CA ASP A 35 5.46 -3.98 11.53
C ASP A 35 5.19 -2.58 12.12
N ILE A 36 4.89 -1.57 11.29
CA ILE A 36 4.43 -0.25 11.75
C ILE A 36 3.09 -0.37 12.50
N LEU A 37 2.12 -1.10 11.95
CA LEU A 37 0.79 -1.25 12.56
C LEU A 37 0.89 -1.91 13.94
N LEU A 38 1.71 -2.96 14.06
CA LEU A 38 1.96 -3.65 15.33
C LEU A 38 2.70 -2.74 16.32
N ALA A 39 3.78 -2.09 15.88
CA ALA A 39 4.54 -1.19 16.74
C ALA A 39 3.69 0.00 17.24
N TYR A 40 2.81 0.53 16.39
CA TYR A 40 1.88 1.58 16.78
C TYR A 40 0.86 1.08 17.81
N ALA A 41 0.25 -0.08 17.58
CA ALA A 41 -0.72 -0.69 18.50
C ALA A 41 -0.09 -0.95 19.89
N ASP A 42 1.12 -1.51 19.92
CA ASP A 42 1.89 -1.74 21.14
C ASP A 42 2.19 -0.43 21.87
N ASN A 43 2.63 0.60 21.13
CA ASN A 43 2.97 1.91 21.71
C ASN A 43 1.77 2.61 22.37
N ILE A 44 0.55 2.39 21.90
CA ILE A 44 -0.67 2.98 22.47
C ILE A 44 -1.46 2.00 23.35
N ASN A 45 -0.90 0.83 23.67
CA ASN A 45 -1.53 -0.23 24.45
C ASN A 45 -2.91 -0.66 23.92
N LEU A 46 -3.07 -0.70 22.59
CA LEU A 46 -4.28 -1.22 21.94
C LEU A 46 -4.03 -2.60 21.36
N LYS A 47 -5.04 -3.47 21.48
CA LYS A 47 -5.03 -4.77 20.79
C LYS A 47 -5.58 -4.62 19.38
N THR A 48 -5.05 -5.44 18.47
CA THR A 48 -5.54 -5.50 17.09
C THR A 48 -7.02 -5.92 17.08
N ASN A 49 -7.85 -5.18 16.36
CA ASN A 49 -9.27 -5.52 16.21
C ASN A 49 -9.46 -6.56 15.10
N HIS A 50 -9.68 -7.81 15.48
CA HIS A 50 -9.82 -8.93 14.52
C HIS A 50 -11.13 -8.92 13.73
N LYS A 51 -12.06 -7.99 13.97
CA LYS A 51 -13.35 -7.91 13.25
C LYS A 51 -13.16 -7.78 11.73
N PHE A 52 -12.07 -7.16 11.30
CA PHE A 52 -11.78 -6.92 9.88
C PHE A 52 -10.98 -8.05 9.22
N CYS A 53 -10.62 -9.09 9.99
CA CYS A 53 -9.83 -10.21 9.50
C CYS A 53 -10.74 -11.40 9.11
N PRO A 54 -10.62 -11.95 7.88
CA PRO A 54 -11.56 -12.90 7.30
C PRO A 54 -11.73 -14.22 8.08
N ASN A 55 -10.71 -14.66 8.83
CA ASN A 55 -10.81 -15.88 9.66
C ASN A 55 -11.26 -15.60 11.12
N GLY A 56 -11.69 -14.38 11.42
CA GLY A 56 -12.24 -14.02 12.73
C GLY A 56 -11.23 -14.12 13.88
N LYS A 57 -11.75 -14.33 15.11
CA LYS A 57 -11.04 -14.20 16.39
C LYS A 57 -9.91 -15.20 16.64
N ASP A 58 -9.75 -16.22 15.78
CA ASP A 58 -8.80 -17.33 15.98
C ASP A 58 -7.43 -17.06 15.31
N MET A 59 -7.19 -15.83 14.87
CA MET A 59 -5.97 -15.41 14.17
C MET A 59 -5.02 -14.65 15.10
N THR A 60 -3.70 -14.77 14.87
CA THR A 60 -2.73 -13.96 15.61
C THR A 60 -2.81 -12.49 15.20
N ASP A 61 -2.43 -11.58 16.10
CA ASP A 61 -2.35 -10.14 15.79
C ASP A 61 -1.45 -9.86 14.58
N ARG A 62 -0.37 -10.63 14.45
CA ARG A 62 0.58 -10.53 13.34
C ARG A 62 -0.03 -10.92 12.00
N ASP A 63 -0.77 -12.01 11.95
CA ASP A 63 -1.41 -12.49 10.72
C ASP A 63 -2.55 -11.54 10.30
N CYS A 64 -3.29 -11.01 11.28
CA CYS A 64 -4.35 -10.04 11.03
C CYS A 64 -3.76 -8.72 10.49
N ALA A 65 -2.69 -8.22 11.11
CA ALA A 65 -1.96 -7.05 10.62
C ALA A 65 -1.33 -7.28 9.24
N GLN A 66 -0.85 -8.50 8.94
CA GLN A 66 -0.31 -8.86 7.63
C GLN A 66 -1.36 -8.74 6.53
N GLN A 67 -2.57 -9.23 6.76
CA GLN A 67 -3.66 -9.14 5.77
C GLN A 67 -4.12 -7.70 5.54
N VAL A 68 -4.17 -6.89 6.61
CA VAL A 68 -4.45 -5.46 6.48
C VAL A 68 -3.35 -4.78 5.66
N ALA A 69 -2.07 -5.10 5.92
CA ALA A 69 -0.96 -4.53 5.17
C ALA A 69 -1.00 -4.93 3.68
N GLU A 70 -1.30 -6.18 3.37
CA GLU A 70 -1.50 -6.65 2.00
C GLU A 70 -2.66 -5.95 1.30
N TRP A 71 -3.77 -5.72 2.02
CA TRP A 71 -4.89 -4.95 1.52
C TRP A 71 -4.50 -3.50 1.21
N VAL A 72 -3.74 -2.84 2.08
CA VAL A 72 -3.23 -1.48 1.85
C VAL A 72 -2.33 -1.43 0.61
N VAL A 73 -1.39 -2.37 0.48
CA VAL A 73 -0.50 -2.43 -0.70
C VAL A 73 -1.29 -2.72 -1.99
N SER A 74 -2.31 -3.57 -1.91
CA SER A 74 -3.23 -3.83 -3.03
C SER A 74 -4.05 -2.59 -3.40
N PHE A 75 -4.49 -1.81 -2.41
CA PHE A 75 -5.16 -0.54 -2.63
C PHE A 75 -4.23 0.48 -3.31
N GLU A 76 -3.00 0.64 -2.82
CA GLU A 76 -1.98 1.48 -3.49
C GLU A 76 -1.70 1.02 -4.92
N ARG A 77 -1.66 -0.29 -5.16
CA ARG A 77 -1.56 -0.84 -6.51
C ARG A 77 -2.71 -0.40 -7.41
N SER A 78 -3.95 -0.39 -6.90
CA SER A 78 -5.11 0.08 -7.68
C SER A 78 -5.00 1.57 -8.06
N ILE A 79 -4.46 2.39 -7.17
CA ILE A 79 -4.16 3.80 -7.43
C ILE A 79 -3.08 3.90 -8.51
N ALA A 80 -1.98 3.16 -8.35
CA ALA A 80 -0.86 3.17 -9.28
C ALA A 80 -1.28 2.78 -10.71
N MET A 81 -2.12 1.75 -10.83
CA MET A 81 -2.65 1.30 -12.13
C MET A 81 -3.59 2.32 -12.78
N SER A 82 -4.21 3.20 -11.98
CA SER A 82 -5.10 4.27 -12.46
C SER A 82 -4.38 5.61 -12.66
N SER A 83 -3.14 5.74 -12.19
CA SER A 83 -2.32 6.94 -12.30
C SER A 83 -1.52 6.98 -13.60
N TRP A 84 -1.20 8.20 -14.06
CA TRP A 84 -0.31 8.40 -15.21
C TRP A 84 1.14 8.11 -14.84
N SER A 85 1.86 7.51 -15.79
CA SER A 85 3.30 7.32 -15.68
C SER A 85 4.06 8.64 -15.80
N GLU A 86 5.30 8.68 -15.33
CA GLU A 86 6.12 9.90 -15.36
C GLU A 86 6.36 10.42 -16.79
N VAL A 87 6.40 9.53 -17.79
CA VAL A 87 6.58 9.91 -19.19
C VAL A 87 5.34 10.66 -19.71
N GLU A 88 4.15 10.14 -19.39
CA GLU A 88 2.87 10.75 -19.77
C GLU A 88 2.67 12.11 -19.07
N LEU A 89 3.13 12.24 -17.83
CA LEU A 89 3.08 13.51 -17.07
C LEU A 89 3.95 14.63 -17.66
N ARG A 90 4.93 14.30 -18.50
CA ARG A 90 5.84 15.28 -19.11
C ARG A 90 5.45 15.71 -20.53
N ASN A 91 4.36 15.15 -21.07
CA ASN A 91 3.93 15.37 -22.46
C ASN A 91 5.09 15.27 -23.47
N LEU A 92 5.95 14.26 -23.30
CA LEU A 92 7.03 13.99 -24.25
C LEU A 92 6.39 13.41 -25.51
N GLN A 93 6.27 14.23 -26.57
CA GLN A 93 5.97 13.74 -27.91
C GLN A 93 7.08 12.77 -28.31
N LEU A 94 6.79 11.46 -28.30
CA LEU A 94 7.61 10.47 -28.94
C LEU A 94 7.42 10.65 -30.45
N TYR A 95 8.35 11.39 -31.06
CA TYR A 95 8.53 11.47 -32.52
C TYR A 95 9.25 10.23 -33.03
#